data_AF-A0A3B9I2L8-F1
#
_entry.id   AF-A0A3B9I2L8-F1
#
_cell.length_a   1.000
_cell.length_b   1.000
_cell.length_c   1.000
_cell.angle_alpha   90.00
_cell.angle_beta   90.00
_cell.angle_gamma   90.00
#
_symmetry.space_group_name_H-M   'P 1'
#
loop_
_entity.id
_entity.type
_entity.pdbx_description
1 polymer ?
#
loop_
_entity_poly.entity_id
_entity_poly.type
_entity_poly.pdbx_seq_one_letter_code
_entity_poly.pdbx_strand_id
1 'polypeptide(L)'
;MKATKLLVLLLSLAILLPNLFVEFSTRKFTYDTTENIPHNKVGLVLGTTKNTVSGYLNPYYVYRISAAVELFNSGKVDYLLVSGDNSETYYNEPISMMNDLIEQGIPEDRIHLDYAGFRTLDSIVRSKEIFGQTSITIIS
;
A
#
# COMPACT_ATOMS: atom_id res chain seq x y z
N MET A 1 34.45 9.30 31.53
CA MET A 1 34.37 7.98 30.83
C MET A 1 33.13 7.17 31.17
N LYS A 2 32.75 6.96 32.45
CA LYS A 2 31.52 6.20 32.81
C LYS A 2 30.21 6.89 32.38
N ALA A 3 30.07 8.20 32.66
CA ALA A 3 28.89 8.98 32.27
C ALA A 3 28.67 9.04 30.75
N THR A 4 29.75 9.19 29.98
CA THR A 4 29.71 9.17 28.51
C THR A 4 29.22 7.83 27.96
N LYS A 5 29.71 6.71 28.51
CA LYS A 5 29.24 5.37 28.11
C LYS A 5 27.76 5.15 28.44
N LEU A 6 27.29 5.65 29.59
CA LEU A 6 25.88 5.57 29.97
C LEU A 6 24.99 6.40 29.05
N LEU A 7 25.42 7.62 28.69
CA LEU A 7 24.68 8.48 27.77
C LEU A 7 24.56 7.84 26.38
N VAL A 8 25.66 7.28 25.85
CA VAL A 8 25.64 6.55 24.57
C VAL A 8 24.69 5.36 24.63
N LEU A 9 24.71 4.58 25.73
CA LEU A 9 23.78 3.46 25.90
C LEU A 9 22.32 3.92 25.90
N LEU A 10 21.99 4.98 26.64
CA LEU A 10 20.62 5.51 26.72
C LEU A 10 20.13 6.03 25.36
N LEU A 11 21.00 6.74 24.61
CA LEU A 11 20.67 7.20 23.26
C LEU A 11 20.46 6.04 22.29
N SER A 12 21.31 5.01 22.34
CA SER A 12 21.13 3.80 21.54
C SER A 12 19.81 3.10 21.86
N LEU A 13 19.47 2.96 23.14
CA LEU A 13 18.19 2.36 23.56
C LEU A 13 16.98 3.20 23.13
N ALA A 14 17.08 4.53 23.22
CA ALA A 14 16.01 5.43 22.79
C ALA A 14 15.70 5.34 21.29
N ILE A 15 16.67 4.90 20.47
CA ILE A 15 16.48 4.68 19.02
C ILE A 15 16.02 3.23 18.76
N LEU A 16 16.66 2.24 19.40
CA LEU A 16 16.42 0.83 19.12
C LEU A 16 15.07 0.34 19.66
N LEU A 17 14.68 0.75 20.87
CA LEU A 17 13.46 0.23 21.50
C LEU A 17 12.19 0.60 20.72
N PRO A 18 11.98 1.86 20.26
CA PRO A 18 10.82 2.18 19.42
C PRO A 18 10.79 1.39 18.11
N ASN A 19 11.95 1.21 17.45
CA ASN A 19 12.03 0.44 16.21
C ASN A 19 11.62 -1.03 16.43
N LEU A 20 12.18 -1.68 17.46
CA LEU A 20 11.82 -3.05 17.83
C LEU A 20 10.35 -3.18 18.22
N PHE A 21 9.82 -2.18 18.93
CA PHE A 21 8.41 -2.16 19.32
C PHE A 21 7.49 -2.07 18.10
N VAL A 22 7.79 -1.17 17.15
CA VAL A 22 7.03 -1.05 15.90
C VAL A 22 7.10 -2.36 15.13
N GLU A 23 8.29 -2.88 14.86
CA GLU A 23 8.50 -4.12 14.10
C GLU A 23 7.74 -5.31 14.71
N PHE A 24 7.85 -5.51 16.03
CA PHE A 24 7.18 -6.60 16.72
C PHE A 24 5.66 -6.43 16.73
N SER A 25 5.16 -5.21 16.94
CA SER A 25 3.72 -4.94 17.01
C SER A 25 3.01 -5.03 15.65
N THR A 26 3.74 -4.76 14.56
CA THR A 26 3.18 -4.78 13.19
C THR A 26 3.37 -6.11 12.46
N ARG A 27 4.31 -6.97 12.89
CA ARG A 27 4.65 -8.25 12.23
C ARG A 27 3.46 -9.13 11.87
N LYS A 28 2.40 -9.13 12.69
CA LYS A 28 1.18 -9.93 12.46
C LYS A 28 0.23 -9.36 11.40
N PHE A 29 0.51 -8.14 10.91
CA PHE A 29 -0.30 -7.41 9.92
C PHE A 29 0.45 -7.22 8.59
N THR A 30 1.70 -7.66 8.52
CA THR A 30 2.54 -7.63 7.31
C THR A 30 2.74 -9.06 6.82
N TYR A 31 2.67 -9.25 5.51
CA TYR A 31 2.74 -10.58 4.90
C TYR A 31 3.78 -10.58 3.78
N ASP A 32 4.68 -11.57 3.81
CA ASP A 32 5.70 -11.77 2.79
C ASP A 32 5.27 -12.74 1.68
N THR A 33 4.21 -13.53 1.93
CA THR A 33 3.69 -14.50 0.97
C THR A 33 2.16 -14.47 0.91
N THR A 34 1.63 -14.63 -0.30
CA THR A 34 0.20 -14.54 -0.59
C THR A 34 -0.63 -15.59 0.15
N GLU A 35 -0.09 -16.78 0.37
CA GLU A 35 -0.81 -17.89 1.02
C GLU A 35 -1.24 -17.53 2.45
N ASN A 36 -0.41 -16.76 3.16
CA ASN A 36 -0.62 -16.37 4.56
C ASN A 36 -1.59 -15.20 4.72
N ILE A 37 -1.92 -14.49 3.64
CA ILE A 37 -2.83 -13.34 3.67
C ILE A 37 -4.26 -13.86 3.88
N PRO A 38 -5.02 -13.35 4.86
CA PRO A 38 -6.42 -13.71 5.01
C PRO A 38 -7.25 -13.16 3.85
N HIS A 39 -8.37 -13.82 3.54
CA HIS A 39 -9.33 -13.26 2.59
C HIS A 39 -9.91 -11.95 3.13
N ASN A 40 -9.97 -10.93 2.27
CA ASN A 40 -10.74 -9.72 2.47
C ASN A 40 -11.48 -9.40 1.18
N LYS A 41 -12.73 -8.93 1.27
CA LYS A 41 -13.51 -8.57 0.07
C LYS A 41 -12.80 -7.55 -0.83
N VAL A 42 -12.09 -6.58 -0.24
CA VAL A 42 -11.44 -5.48 -0.97
C VAL A 42 -9.95 -5.40 -0.66
N GLY A 43 -9.15 -5.31 -1.72
CA GLY A 43 -7.76 -4.87 -1.69
C GLY A 43 -7.66 -3.37 -1.94
N LEU A 44 -7.14 -2.60 -1.00
CA LEU A 44 -6.83 -1.18 -1.18
C LEU A 44 -5.45 -1.04 -1.82
N VAL A 45 -5.43 -0.69 -3.10
CA VAL A 45 -4.19 -0.42 -3.85
C VAL A 45 -3.82 1.05 -3.65
N LEU A 46 -2.75 1.30 -2.90
CA LEU A 46 -2.28 2.66 -2.62
C LEU A 46 -1.61 3.28 -3.84
N GLY A 47 -1.78 4.58 -3.99
CA GLY A 47 -1.19 5.32 -5.09
C GLY A 47 0.34 5.30 -5.13
N THR A 48 0.90 5.31 -6.34
CA THR A 48 2.33 5.56 -6.61
C THR A 48 2.56 6.04 -8.04
N THR A 49 3.65 6.78 -8.27
CA THR A 49 4.00 7.24 -9.61
C THR A 49 4.52 6.10 -10.48
N LYS A 50 4.07 6.03 -11.75
CA LYS A 50 4.52 5.01 -12.71
C LYS A 50 6.00 5.17 -13.06
N ASN A 51 6.46 6.40 -13.20
CA ASN A 51 7.84 6.71 -13.50
C ASN A 51 8.50 7.43 -12.32
N THR A 52 9.81 7.26 -12.19
CA THR A 52 10.66 8.05 -11.29
C THR A 52 10.84 9.46 -11.84
N VAL A 53 11.39 10.36 -11.02
CA VAL A 53 11.75 11.73 -11.45
C VAL A 53 12.73 11.73 -12.63
N SER A 54 13.56 10.68 -12.77
CA SER A 54 14.49 10.49 -13.89
C SER A 54 13.86 9.87 -15.14
N GLY A 55 12.55 9.53 -15.11
CA GLY A 55 11.81 8.99 -16.25
C GLY A 55 11.88 7.47 -16.42
N TYR A 56 12.57 6.75 -15.51
CA TYR A 56 12.58 5.29 -15.52
C TYR A 56 11.30 4.73 -14.89
N LEU A 57 10.91 3.53 -15.29
CA LEU A 57 9.81 2.81 -14.66
C LEU A 57 10.10 2.62 -13.15
N ASN A 58 9.14 2.97 -12.30
CA ASN A 58 9.24 2.86 -10.87
C ASN A 58 9.05 1.40 -10.42
N PRO A 59 10.06 0.74 -9.81
CA PRO A 59 9.90 -0.64 -9.34
C PRO A 59 8.77 -0.81 -8.32
N TYR A 60 8.52 0.20 -7.47
CA TYR A 60 7.41 0.16 -6.52
C TYR A 60 6.05 0.12 -7.22
N TYR A 61 5.92 0.82 -8.35
CA TYR A 61 4.71 0.74 -9.17
C TYR A 61 4.52 -0.67 -9.72
N VAL A 62 5.55 -1.23 -10.35
CA VAL A 62 5.50 -2.57 -10.94
C VAL A 62 5.12 -3.61 -9.91
N TYR A 63 5.83 -3.66 -8.77
CA TYR A 63 5.57 -4.64 -7.73
C TYR A 63 4.20 -4.49 -7.10
N ARG A 64 3.69 -3.26 -6.97
CA ARG A 64 2.36 -3.02 -6.43
C ARG A 64 1.25 -3.50 -7.36
N ILE A 65 1.38 -3.28 -8.67
CA ILE A 65 0.43 -3.83 -9.65
C ILE A 65 0.53 -5.36 -9.66
N SER A 66 1.74 -5.94 -9.68
CA SER A 66 1.92 -7.39 -9.61
C SER A 66 1.30 -8.01 -8.35
N ALA A 67 1.49 -7.39 -7.18
CA ALA A 67 0.90 -7.86 -5.93
C ALA A 67 -0.63 -7.79 -5.95
N ALA A 68 -1.21 -6.73 -6.52
CA ALA A 68 -2.66 -6.61 -6.67
C ALA A 68 -3.23 -7.72 -7.58
N VAL A 69 -2.54 -8.01 -8.69
CA VAL A 69 -2.92 -9.09 -9.60
C VAL A 69 -2.81 -10.46 -8.92
N GLU A 70 -1.73 -10.71 -8.19
CA GLU A 70 -1.51 -11.97 -7.47
C GLU A 70 -2.58 -12.20 -6.39
N LEU A 71 -2.89 -11.18 -5.60
CA LEU A 71 -3.93 -11.23 -4.58
C LEU A 71 -5.32 -11.50 -5.15
N PHE A 72 -5.65 -10.89 -6.29
CA PHE A 72 -6.91 -11.13 -6.97
C PHE A 72 -6.99 -12.55 -7.52
N ASN A 73 -5.96 -12.98 -8.25
CA ASN A 73 -5.92 -14.30 -8.90
C ASN A 73 -5.88 -15.46 -7.88
N SER A 74 -5.29 -15.24 -6.71
CA SER A 74 -5.28 -16.21 -5.60
C SER A 74 -6.58 -16.22 -4.79
N GLY A 75 -7.56 -15.38 -5.14
CA GLY A 75 -8.84 -15.26 -4.44
C GLY A 75 -8.69 -14.72 -3.01
N LYS A 76 -7.64 -13.94 -2.74
CA LYS A 76 -7.44 -13.26 -1.45
C LYS A 76 -8.18 -11.94 -1.37
N VAL A 77 -8.47 -11.34 -2.53
CA VAL A 77 -9.35 -10.18 -2.67
C VAL A 77 -10.33 -10.37 -3.82
N ASP A 78 -11.56 -9.89 -3.64
CA ASP A 78 -12.62 -10.01 -4.65
C ASP A 78 -12.70 -8.75 -5.54
N TYR A 79 -12.34 -7.58 -4.99
CA TYR A 79 -12.35 -6.29 -5.67
C TYR A 79 -11.09 -5.49 -5.31
N LEU A 80 -10.69 -4.60 -6.21
CA LEU A 80 -9.60 -3.65 -5.99
C LEU A 80 -10.18 -2.24 -5.86
N LEU A 81 -9.82 -1.54 -4.79
CA LEU A 81 -10.03 -0.11 -4.63
C LEU A 81 -8.68 0.58 -4.88
N VAL A 82 -8.54 1.22 -6.04
CA VAL A 82 -7.33 1.93 -6.45
C VAL A 82 -7.46 3.39 -6.02
N SER A 83 -6.70 3.77 -4.99
CA SER A 83 -6.79 5.11 -4.39
C SER A 83 -5.50 5.87 -4.61
N GLY A 84 -5.60 7.05 -5.21
CA GLY A 84 -4.46 7.89 -5.54
C GLY A 84 -4.87 9.32 -5.81
N ASP A 85 -3.87 10.15 -6.10
CA ASP A 85 -4.08 11.56 -6.39
C ASP A 85 -4.47 11.77 -7.86
N ASN A 86 -5.41 12.70 -8.09
CA ASN A 86 -5.81 13.20 -9.40
C ASN A 86 -5.65 14.73 -9.49
N SER A 87 -4.78 15.31 -8.66
CA SER A 87 -4.50 16.76 -8.61
C SER A 87 -3.72 17.26 -9.82
N GLU A 88 -3.00 16.38 -10.53
CA GLU A 88 -2.35 16.72 -11.79
C GLU A 88 -3.31 16.59 -12.97
N THR A 89 -3.72 17.72 -13.56
CA THR A 89 -4.65 17.81 -14.71
C THR A 89 -4.27 16.97 -15.93
N TYR A 90 -3.00 16.57 -16.06
CA TYR A 90 -2.48 15.79 -17.19
C TYR A 90 -2.07 14.36 -16.80
N TYR A 91 -2.16 13.98 -15.51
CA TYR A 91 -1.73 12.67 -15.04
C TYR A 91 -2.67 12.14 -13.95
N ASN A 92 -3.64 11.33 -14.35
CA ASN A 92 -4.54 10.65 -13.41
C ASN A 92 -3.93 9.30 -13.02
N GLU A 93 -3.25 9.29 -11.87
CA GLU A 93 -2.54 8.13 -11.37
C GLU A 93 -3.46 6.91 -11.16
N PRO A 94 -4.67 7.03 -10.53
CA PRO A 94 -5.62 5.93 -10.45
C PRO A 94 -6.02 5.32 -11.80
N ILE A 95 -6.25 6.13 -12.83
CA ILE A 95 -6.58 5.62 -14.18
C ILE A 95 -5.41 4.84 -14.78
N SER A 96 -4.17 5.33 -14.62
CA SER A 96 -2.98 4.61 -15.09
C SER A 96 -2.89 3.22 -14.45
N MET A 97 -3.09 3.15 -13.13
CA MET A 97 -3.05 1.88 -12.40
C MET A 97 -4.19 0.95 -12.83
N MET A 98 -5.41 1.47 -13.01
CA MET A 98 -6.54 0.67 -13.53
C MET A 98 -6.24 0.08 -14.90
N ASN A 99 -5.72 0.88 -15.83
CA ASN A 99 -5.37 0.40 -17.17
C ASN A 99 -4.34 -0.73 -17.12
N ASP A 100 -3.30 -0.58 -16.30
CA ASP A 100 -2.26 -1.60 -16.17
C ASP A 100 -2.77 -2.88 -15.45
N LEU A 101 -3.75 -2.76 -14.54
CA LEU A 101 -4.42 -3.91 -13.93
C LEU A 101 -5.31 -4.65 -14.94
N ILE A 102 -6.05 -3.92 -15.76
CA ILE A 102 -6.89 -4.49 -16.83
C ILE A 102 -6.00 -5.20 -17.86
N GLU A 103 -4.87 -4.60 -18.25
CA GLU A 103 -3.90 -5.22 -19.15
C GLU A 103 -3.36 -6.55 -18.60
N GLN A 104 -3.24 -6.67 -17.27
CA GLN A 104 -2.84 -7.90 -16.60
C GLN A 104 -4.00 -8.89 -16.34
N GLY A 105 -5.19 -8.62 -16.88
CA GLY A 105 -6.32 -9.55 -16.90
C GLY A 105 -7.32 -9.39 -15.76
N ILE A 106 -7.23 -8.32 -14.95
CA ILE A 106 -8.24 -8.02 -13.95
C ILE A 106 -9.48 -7.42 -14.64
N PRO A 107 -10.68 -7.98 -14.45
CA PRO A 107 -11.90 -7.42 -15.03
C PRO A 107 -12.15 -5.99 -14.54
N GLU A 108 -12.53 -5.09 -15.45
CA GLU A 108 -12.81 -3.68 -15.12
C GLU A 108 -13.92 -3.55 -14.05
N ASP A 109 -14.94 -4.42 -14.08
CA ASP A 109 -16.03 -4.46 -13.10
C ASP A 109 -15.59 -4.92 -11.69
N ARG A 110 -14.31 -5.25 -11.52
CA ARG A 110 -13.68 -5.58 -10.24
C ARG A 110 -12.76 -4.48 -9.71
N ILE A 111 -12.64 -3.36 -10.42
CA ILE A 111 -11.78 -2.23 -10.04
C ILE A 111 -12.64 -0.99 -9.77
N HIS A 112 -12.42 -0.36 -8.62
CA HIS A 112 -13.03 0.91 -8.24
C HIS A 112 -11.95 1.96 -8.02
N LEU A 113 -12.20 3.19 -8.48
CA LEU A 113 -11.26 4.29 -8.37
C LEU A 113 -11.63 5.26 -7.24
N ASP A 114 -10.64 5.66 -6.45
CA ASP A 114 -10.70 6.74 -5.48
C ASP A 114 -9.70 7.84 -5.84
N TYR A 115 -10.22 8.97 -6.35
CA TYR A 115 -9.42 10.10 -6.84
C TYR A 115 -9.00 11.12 -5.78
N ALA A 116 -9.32 10.87 -4.51
CA ALA A 116 -9.01 11.79 -3.40
C ALA A 116 -8.14 11.12 -2.33
N GLY A 117 -7.31 10.17 -2.74
CA GLY A 117 -6.29 9.52 -1.94
C GLY A 117 -4.97 10.31 -1.88
N PHE A 118 -5.02 11.60 -1.51
CA PHE A 118 -3.85 12.50 -1.55
C PHE A 118 -2.69 12.05 -0.66
N ARG A 119 -3.00 11.29 0.40
CA ARG A 119 -2.03 10.67 1.31
C ARG A 119 -2.55 9.28 1.67
N THR A 120 -1.65 8.40 2.10
CA THR A 120 -2.00 7.06 2.58
C THR A 120 -3.11 7.07 3.64
N LEU A 121 -3.08 8.04 4.58
CA LEU A 121 -4.12 8.18 5.59
C LEU A 121 -5.49 8.50 4.96
N ASP A 122 -5.52 9.34 3.93
CA ASP A 122 -6.75 9.72 3.25
C ASP A 122 -7.34 8.50 2.54
N SER A 123 -6.53 7.71 1.82
CA SER A 123 -6.95 6.44 1.21
C SER A 123 -7.55 5.46 2.22
N ILE A 124 -6.89 5.28 3.38
CA ILE A 124 -7.37 4.38 4.44
C ILE A 124 -8.69 4.87 5.02
N VAL A 125 -8.78 6.15 5.40
CA VAL A 125 -10.01 6.71 5.99
C VAL A 125 -11.17 6.63 4.99
N ARG A 126 -10.91 6.99 3.72
CA ARG A 126 -11.94 6.99 2.67
C ARG A 126 -12.42 5.59 2.32
N SER A 127 -11.54 4.58 2.34
CA SER A 127 -11.94 3.18 2.15
C SER A 127 -13.08 2.78 3.09
N LYS A 128 -13.08 3.32 4.32
CA LYS A 128 -14.15 3.13 5.29
C LYS A 128 -15.29 4.13 5.11
N GLU A 129 -15.02 5.42 5.16
CA GLU A 129 -16.06 6.45 5.27
C GLU A 129 -16.82 6.69 3.95
N ILE A 130 -16.19 6.44 2.81
CA ILE A 130 -16.79 6.64 1.48
C ILE A 130 -17.17 5.31 0.84
N PHE A 131 -16.29 4.30 0.94
CA PHE A 131 -16.50 3.01 0.29
C PHE A 131 -17.06 1.94 1.24
N GLY A 132 -17.27 2.25 2.52
CA GLY A 132 -17.95 1.37 3.47
C GLY A 132 -17.17 0.12 3.89
N GLN A 133 -15.85 0.08 3.65
CA GLN A 133 -15.03 -1.10 3.96
C GLN A 133 -14.59 -1.09 5.42
N THR A 134 -14.94 -2.14 6.17
CA THR A 134 -14.53 -2.33 7.57
C THR A 134 -13.36 -3.31 7.73
N SER A 135 -13.04 -4.06 6.67
CA SER A 135 -11.85 -4.89 6.54
C SER A 135 -11.30 -4.79 5.13
N ILE A 136 -9.98 -4.66 5.01
CA ILE A 136 -9.27 -4.51 3.73
C ILE A 136 -7.90 -5.18 3.82
N THR A 137 -7.36 -5.57 2.66
CA THR A 137 -5.94 -5.85 2.49
C THR A 137 -5.27 -4.62 1.86
N ILE A 138 -4.28 -4.03 2.52
CA ILE A 138 -3.54 -2.88 1.97
C ILE A 138 -2.42 -3.40 1.06
N ILE A 139 -2.31 -2.82 -0.14
CA ILE A 139 -1.34 -3.20 -1.17
C ILE A 139 -0.45 -1.98 -1.44
N SER A 140 0.86 -2.09 -1.11
CA SER A 140 1.82 -0.98 -1.11
C SER A 140 3.21 -1.39 -1.58
#